data_AF-A0A1J9QVE7-F1
#
_entry.id   AF-A0A1J9QVE7-F1
#
_cell.length_a   1.000
_cell.length_b   1.000
_cell.length_c   1.000
_cell.angle_alpha   90.00
_cell.angle_beta   90.00
_cell.angle_gamma   90.00
#
_symmetry.space_group_name_H-M   'P 1'
#
loop_
_entity.id
_entity.type
_entity.pdbx_description
1 polymer ?
#
loop_
_entity_poly.entity_id
_entity_poly.type
_entity_poly.pdbx_seq_one_letter_code
_entity_poly.pdbx_strand_id
1 'polypeptide(L)'
;MSGPGIAVSASGISTYLLVALAGALFYVGTKAYRSRKVINDLRKQGLPMPPFSWIAGHMLVIKKCLEDLPVDAVFNYTARRLSLDFPKHHMFYLDFWLISTPFLIVANPYAASQITQ
;
A
#
# COMPACT_ATOMS: atom_id res chain seq x y z
N MET A 1 -27.73 43.48 -17.79
CA MET A 1 -26.72 42.74 -18.57
C MET A 1 -26.55 41.38 -17.90
N SER A 2 -27.34 40.40 -18.34
CA SER A 2 -27.37 39.05 -17.75
C SER A 2 -26.35 38.19 -18.49
N GLY A 3 -25.30 37.75 -17.80
CA GLY A 3 -24.25 36.92 -18.39
C GLY A 3 -24.79 35.56 -18.86
N PRO A 4 -24.14 34.91 -19.85
CA PRO A 4 -24.60 33.63 -20.35
C PRO A 4 -24.43 32.57 -19.26
N GLY A 5 -25.55 32.12 -18.68
CA GLY A 5 -25.55 30.96 -17.81
C GLY A 5 -25.16 29.74 -18.62
N ILE A 6 -24.02 29.13 -18.29
CA ILE A 6 -23.60 27.87 -18.90
C ILE A 6 -24.58 26.80 -18.43
N ALA A 7 -25.57 26.49 -19.27
CA ALA A 7 -26.48 25.38 -19.06
C ALA A 7 -25.69 24.08 -19.28
N VAL A 8 -25.21 23.48 -18.20
CA VAL A 8 -24.58 22.16 -18.24
C VAL A 8 -25.70 21.12 -18.42
N SER A 9 -25.76 20.49 -19.60
CA SER A 9 -26.69 19.40 -19.89
C SER A 9 -26.42 18.18 -19.00
N ALA A 10 -27.48 17.48 -18.57
CA ALA A 10 -27.38 16.22 -17.81
C ALA A 10 -26.55 15.14 -18.53
N SER A 11 -26.55 15.14 -19.87
CA SER A 11 -25.69 14.25 -20.67
C SER A 11 -24.20 14.57 -20.51
N GLY A 12 -23.86 15.86 -20.39
CA GLY A 12 -22.49 16.30 -20.13
C GLY A 12 -21.99 15.83 -18.76
N ILE A 13 -22.83 15.97 -17.72
CA ILE A 13 -22.51 15.49 -16.36
C ILE A 13 -22.20 13.99 -16.36
N SER A 14 -23.01 13.19 -17.06
CA SER A 14 -22.80 11.75 -17.18
C SER A 14 -21.47 11.42 -17.87
N THR A 15 -21.11 12.12 -18.95
CA THR A 15 -19.83 11.93 -19.64
C THR A 15 -18.64 12.28 -18.75
N TYR A 16 -18.69 13.41 -18.03
CA TYR A 16 -17.60 13.79 -17.11
C TYR A 16 -17.41 12.79 -15.99
N LEU A 17 -18.50 12.27 -15.41
CA LEU A 17 -18.44 11.23 -14.39
C LEU A 17 -17.78 9.95 -14.93
N LEU A 18 -18.17 9.50 -16.13
CA LEU A 18 -17.56 8.31 -16.75
C LEU A 18 -16.07 8.50 -17.01
N VAL A 19 -15.65 9.66 -17.53
CA VAL A 19 -14.24 9.97 -17.77
C VAL A 19 -13.46 10.02 -16.45
N ALA A 20 -14.00 10.66 -15.42
CA ALA A 20 -13.38 10.72 -14.11
C ALA A 20 -13.22 9.33 -13.48
N LEU A 21 -14.25 8.48 -13.61
CA LEU A 21 -14.25 7.11 -13.07
C LEU A 21 -13.25 6.23 -13.83
N ALA A 22 -13.21 6.33 -15.16
CA ALA A 22 -12.22 5.64 -15.98
C ALA A 22 -10.79 6.08 -15.65
N GLY A 23 -10.56 7.39 -15.50
CA GLY A 23 -9.26 7.95 -15.09
C GLY A 23 -8.83 7.46 -13.70
N ALA A 24 -9.74 7.45 -12.73
CA ALA A 24 -9.48 6.95 -11.39
C ALA A 24 -9.15 5.45 -11.40
N LEU A 25 -9.91 4.63 -12.13
CA LEU A 25 -9.64 3.19 -12.28
C LEU A 25 -8.29 2.93 -12.95
N PHE A 26 -7.96 3.68 -13.99
CA PHE A 26 -6.67 3.57 -14.66
C PHE A 26 -5.51 3.94 -13.73
N TYR A 27 -5.63 5.05 -12.99
CA TYR A 27 -4.63 5.47 -12.01
C TYR A 27 -4.44 4.43 -10.90
N VAL A 28 -5.52 3.96 -10.29
CA VAL A 28 -5.47 2.93 -9.24
C VAL A 28 -4.91 1.62 -9.79
N GLY A 29 -5.32 1.20 -10.98
CA GLY A 29 -4.83 -0.01 -11.65
C GLY A 29 -3.34 0.05 -11.94
N THR A 30 -2.83 1.17 -12.44
CA THR A 30 -1.39 1.36 -12.69
C THR A 30 -0.58 1.39 -11.40
N LYS A 31 -1.07 2.06 -10.35
CA LYS A 31 -0.43 2.05 -9.02
C LYS A 31 -0.38 0.64 -8.43
N ALA A 32 -1.50 -0.09 -8.49
CA ALA A 32 -1.60 -1.47 -8.03
C ALA A 32 -0.62 -2.38 -8.78
N TYR A 33 -0.62 -2.33 -10.11
CA TYR A 33 0.25 -3.14 -10.95
C TYR A 33 1.74 -2.92 -10.63
N ARG A 34 2.17 -1.66 -10.50
CA ARG A 34 3.56 -1.34 -10.16
C ARG A 34 3.96 -1.93 -8.79
N SER A 35 3.10 -1.78 -7.78
CA SER A 35 3.35 -2.35 -6.45
C SER A 35 3.46 -3.88 -6.51
N ARG A 36 2.52 -4.54 -7.23
CA ARG A 36 2.52 -6.01 -7.41
C ARG A 36 3.78 -6.48 -8.13
N LYS A 37 4.22 -5.78 -9.17
CA LYS A 37 5.42 -6.15 -9.92
C LYS A 37 6.63 -6.18 -8.98
N VAL A 38 6.87 -5.10 -8.23
CA VAL A 38 7.99 -5.01 -7.29
C VAL A 38 7.93 -6.14 -6.26
N ILE A 39 6.79 -6.33 -5.60
CA ILE A 39 6.64 -7.36 -4.57
C ILE A 39 6.79 -8.76 -5.15
N ASN A 40 6.23 -9.02 -6.33
CA ASN A 40 6.33 -10.31 -6.98
C ASN A 40 7.77 -10.63 -7.39
N ASP A 41 8.53 -9.64 -7.87
CA ASP A 41 9.93 -9.80 -8.21
C ASP A 41 10.78 -10.09 -6.96
N LEU A 42 10.51 -9.42 -5.83
CA LEU A 42 11.15 -9.70 -4.53
C LEU A 42 10.77 -11.10 -3.99
N ARG A 43 9.51 -11.52 -4.16
CA ARG A 43 9.02 -12.87 -3.80
C ARG A 43 9.76 -13.95 -4.58
N LYS A 44 9.93 -13.76 -5.89
CA LYS A 44 10.68 -14.69 -6.76
C LYS A 44 12.15 -14.83 -6.34
N GLN A 45 12.73 -13.78 -5.75
CA GLN A 45 14.09 -13.81 -5.19
C GLN A 45 14.16 -14.49 -3.80
N GLY A 46 13.03 -14.91 -3.22
CA GLY A 46 12.99 -15.53 -1.90
C GLY A 46 13.23 -14.55 -0.75
N LEU A 47 13.02 -13.25 -0.98
CA LEU A 47 13.21 -12.24 0.07
C LEU A 47 12.10 -12.31 1.13
N PRO A 48 12.42 -12.03 2.40
CA PRO A 48 11.50 -12.21 3.52
C PRO A 48 10.30 -11.27 3.42
N MET A 49 9.10 -11.83 3.51
CA MET A 49 7.85 -11.08 3.66
C MET A 49 6.73 -11.97 4.21
N PRO A 50 5.68 -11.39 4.81
CA PRO A 50 4.53 -12.14 5.27
C PRO A 50 3.74 -12.79 4.12
N PRO A 51 2.74 -13.63 4.42
CA PRO A 51 1.85 -14.16 3.40
C PRO A 51 1.20 -13.05 2.56
N PHE A 52 1.36 -13.15 1.24
CA PHE A 52 0.91 -12.15 0.27
C PHE A 52 -0.42 -12.55 -0.40
N SER A 53 -1.38 -11.62 -0.44
CA SER A 53 -2.59 -11.73 -1.26
C SER A 53 -2.48 -10.87 -2.51
N TRP A 54 -2.88 -11.41 -3.67
CA TRP A 54 -2.85 -10.65 -4.92
C TRP A 54 -3.76 -9.41 -4.91
N ILE A 55 -4.93 -9.53 -4.26
CA ILE A 55 -5.91 -8.44 -4.15
C ILE A 55 -5.54 -7.48 -3.02
N ALA A 56 -5.23 -8.00 -1.83
CA ALA A 56 -5.07 -7.18 -0.63
C ALA A 56 -3.60 -6.81 -0.30
N GLY A 57 -2.63 -7.33 -1.04
CA GLY A 57 -1.21 -7.20 -0.68
C GLY A 57 -0.94 -7.85 0.69
N HIS A 58 -0.34 -7.09 1.59
CA HIS A 58 -0.09 -7.53 2.98
C HIS A 58 -1.13 -6.99 3.99
N MET A 59 -2.21 -6.34 3.51
CA MET A 59 -3.18 -5.68 4.40
C MET A 59 -3.96 -6.64 5.29
N LEU A 60 -4.20 -7.87 4.84
CA LEU A 60 -4.87 -8.89 5.65
C LEU A 60 -4.01 -9.33 6.84
N VAL A 61 -2.70 -9.45 6.65
CA VAL A 61 -1.77 -9.80 7.73
C VAL A 61 -1.70 -8.68 8.76
N ILE A 62 -1.67 -7.43 8.29
CA ILE A 62 -1.66 -6.26 9.17
C ILE A 62 -2.96 -6.12 9.95
N LYS A 63 -4.11 -6.31 9.30
CA LYS A 63 -5.41 -6.30 9.98
C LYS A 63 -5.42 -7.28 11.14
N LYS A 64 -4.96 -8.53 10.92
CA LYS A 64 -4.85 -9.54 11.97
C LYS A 64 -3.91 -9.10 13.10
N CYS A 65 -2.75 -8.55 12.76
CA CYS A 65 -1.82 -8.06 13.79
C CYS A 65 -2.37 -6.86 14.57
N LEU A 66 -3.18 -6.00 13.95
CA LEU A 66 -3.83 -4.86 14.61
C LEU A 66 -4.96 -5.28 15.54
N GLU A 67 -5.65 -6.39 15.23
CA GLU A 67 -6.70 -6.96 16.10
C GLU A 67 -6.14 -7.40 17.47
N ASP A 68 -4.85 -7.72 17.56
CA ASP A 68 -4.16 -8.10 18.80
C ASP A 68 -3.58 -6.89 19.57
N LEU A 69 -3.71 -5.67 19.04
CA LEU A 69 -3.12 -4.46 19.60
C LEU A 69 -4.18 -3.49 20.15
N PRO A 70 -3.81 -2.62 21.10
CA PRO A 70 -4.65 -1.51 21.51
C PRO A 70 -5.09 -0.64 20.31
N VAL A 71 -6.30 -0.10 20.36
CA VAL A 71 -6.88 0.71 19.27
C VAL A 71 -6.06 1.95 18.91
N ASP A 72 -5.28 2.46 19.87
CA ASP A 72 -4.39 3.62 19.76
C ASP A 72 -2.94 3.23 19.46
N ALA A 73 -2.65 1.96 19.21
CA ALA A 73 -1.31 1.50 18.88
C ALA A 73 -0.83 2.07 17.54
N VAL A 74 0.31 2.74 17.57
CA VAL A 74 0.98 3.20 16.35
C VAL A 74 1.58 2.03 15.58
N PHE A 75 1.73 2.21 14.26
CA PHE A 75 2.19 1.16 13.33
C PHE A 75 3.53 0.51 13.72
N ASN A 76 4.40 1.20 14.48
CA ASN A 76 5.67 0.65 14.96
C ASN A 76 5.49 -0.63 15.80
N TYR A 77 4.40 -0.75 16.56
CA TYR A 77 4.10 -1.96 17.32
C TYR A 77 3.77 -3.14 16.39
N THR A 78 2.97 -2.90 15.35
CA THR A 78 2.68 -3.87 14.28
C THR A 78 3.95 -4.30 13.57
N ALA A 79 4.79 -3.34 13.15
CA ALA A 79 6.06 -3.60 12.49
C ALA A 79 6.99 -4.44 13.37
N ARG A 80 7.09 -4.12 14.67
CA ARG A 80 7.86 -4.90 15.63
C ARG A 80 7.31 -6.31 15.79
N ARG A 81 5.99 -6.49 15.97
CA ARG A 81 5.37 -7.80 16.15
C ARG A 81 5.62 -8.72 14.96
N LEU A 82 5.47 -8.20 13.74
CA LEU A 82 5.73 -8.94 12.51
C LEU A 82 7.22 -9.24 12.32
N SER A 83 8.13 -8.35 12.76
CA SER A 83 9.57 -8.59 12.65
C SER A 83 10.07 -9.81 13.42
N LEU A 84 9.30 -10.27 14.42
CA LEU A 84 9.62 -11.45 15.20
C LEU A 84 9.45 -12.74 14.39
N ASP A 85 8.61 -12.72 13.35
CA ASP A 85 8.42 -13.87 12.44
C ASP A 85 9.60 -14.02 11.45
N PHE A 86 10.52 -13.03 11.41
CA PHE A 86 11.70 -13.01 10.54
C PHE A 86 13.01 -12.91 11.36
N PRO A 87 13.32 -13.89 12.22
CA PRO A 87 14.37 -13.77 13.25
C PRO A 87 15.78 -13.64 12.71
N LYS A 88 16.04 -14.10 11.47
CA LYS A 88 17.39 -14.05 10.87
C LYS A 88 17.92 -12.62 10.73
N HIS A 89 17.03 -11.70 10.35
CA HIS A 89 17.42 -10.32 10.04
C HIS A 89 16.52 -9.28 10.69
N HIS A 90 15.34 -9.64 11.21
CA HIS A 90 14.30 -8.70 11.64
C HIS A 90 13.96 -7.66 10.55
N MET A 91 14.01 -8.10 9.30
CA MET A 91 13.71 -7.29 8.12
C MET A 91 12.77 -8.04 7.20
N PHE A 92 11.81 -7.32 6.63
CA PHE A 92 10.81 -7.91 5.73
C PHE A 92 10.13 -6.86 4.87
N TYR A 93 9.63 -7.28 3.70
CA TYR A 93 8.90 -6.40 2.80
C TYR A 93 7.40 -6.36 3.10
N LEU A 94 6.80 -5.18 2.96
CA LEU A 94 5.36 -4.95 3.10
C LEU A 94 4.80 -4.20 1.90
N ASP A 95 3.53 -4.46 1.59
CA ASP A 95 2.82 -3.88 0.44
C ASP A 95 1.51 -3.23 0.90
N PHE A 96 1.51 -1.90 0.94
CA PHE A 96 0.32 -1.06 1.21
C PHE A 96 -0.08 -0.29 -0.04
N TRP A 97 -0.04 -0.94 -1.21
CA TRP A 97 -0.30 -0.34 -2.52
C TRP A 97 -1.43 0.71 -2.61
N LEU A 98 -2.46 0.63 -1.78
CA LEU A 98 -3.53 1.63 -1.73
C LEU A 98 -3.02 2.96 -1.14
N ILE A 99 -2.21 2.88 -0.08
CA ILE A 99 -1.66 3.99 0.69
C ILE A 99 -0.32 4.43 0.08
N SER A 100 0.65 3.54 -0.04
CA SER A 100 2.05 3.86 -0.37
C SER A 100 2.69 2.85 -1.33
N THR A 101 3.92 3.13 -1.74
CA THR A 101 4.81 2.14 -2.33
C THR A 101 5.20 1.06 -1.30
N PRO A 102 5.68 -0.11 -1.75
CA PRO A 102 6.22 -1.13 -0.87
C PRO A 102 7.27 -0.60 0.11
N PHE A 103 7.26 -1.13 1.33
CA PHE A 103 8.23 -0.81 2.37
C PHE A 103 9.17 -1.98 2.60
N LEU A 104 10.44 -1.69 2.90
CA LEU A 104 11.31 -2.58 3.64
C LEU A 104 11.24 -2.15 5.11
N ILE A 105 10.69 -3.00 5.97
CA ILE A 105 10.74 -2.79 7.41
C ILE A 105 12.09 -3.25 7.91
N VAL A 106 12.77 -2.38 8.66
CA VAL A 106 14.07 -2.65 9.26
C VAL A 106 13.97 -2.51 10.77
N ALA A 107 13.80 -3.65 11.46
CA ALA A 107 13.71 -3.70 12.92
C ALA A 107 15.03 -4.15 13.58
N ASN A 108 16.10 -4.28 12.80
CA ASN A 108 17.45 -4.54 13.29
C ASN A 108 18.20 -3.22 13.49
N PRO A 109 18.70 -2.92 14.71
CA PRO A 109 19.34 -1.64 15.01
C PRO A 109 20.65 -1.41 14.25
N TYR A 110 21.43 -2.48 14.00
CA TYR A 110 22.66 -2.39 13.21
C TYR A 110 22.35 -2.08 11.74
N ALA A 111 21.41 -2.82 11.12
CA ALA A 111 21.02 -2.53 9.74
C ALA A 111 20.41 -1.13 9.59
N ALA A 112 19.61 -0.69 10.57
CA ALA A 112 19.03 0.64 10.59
C ALA A 112 20.09 1.75 10.64
N SER A 113 21.16 1.58 11.44
CA SER A 113 22.24 2.58 11.51
C SER A 113 23.03 2.71 10.20
N GLN A 114 23.16 1.61 9.43
CA GLN A 114 23.84 1.61 8.13
C GLN A 114 23.06 2.33 7.02
N ILE A 115 21.73 2.47 7.14
CA ILE A 115 20.89 3.09 6.09
C ILE A 115 21.03 4.62 6.08
N THR A 116 21.35 5.22 7.23
CA THR A 116 21.44 6.67 7.41
C THR A 116 22.85 7.23 7.28
N GLN A 117 23.85 6.37 7.11
CA GLN A 117 25.25 6.74 6.90
C GLN A 117 25.51 7.04 5.42
#